data_AF-A0A2Z7ANW4-F1
#
_entry.id   AF-A0A2Z7ANW4-F1
#
_cell.length_a   1.000
_cell.length_b   1.000
_cell.length_c   1.000
_cell.angle_alpha   90.00
_cell.angle_beta   90.00
_cell.angle_gamma   90.00
#
_symmetry.space_group_name_H-M   'P 1'
#
loop_
_entity.id
_entity.type
_entity.pdbx_description
1 polymer ?
#
loop_
_entity_poly.entity_id
_entity_poly.type
_entity_poly.pdbx_seq_one_letter_code
_entity_poly.pdbx_strand_id
1 'polypeptide(L)' 'MKPNLAFAVSNGEPQFLEKARHEYTHEDKKKANLDNVAKDILFKTLDKDKNMFSKIKNCPTAKDIWERI' A
#
# COMPACT_ATOMS: atom_id res chain seq x y z
N MET A 1 7.07 -2.07 -11.54
CA MET A 1 7.52 -2.90 -10.40
C MET A 1 7.60 -4.31 -10.93
N LYS A 2 8.80 -4.90 -11.02
CA LYS A 2 8.89 -6.33 -11.33
C LYS A 2 8.50 -7.07 -10.05
N PRO A 3 7.40 -7.83 -10.06
CA PRO A 3 7.16 -8.72 -8.94
C PRO A 3 8.21 -9.83 -8.98
N ASN A 4 8.79 -10.16 -7.83
CA ASN A 4 9.63 -11.34 -7.73
C ASN A 4 8.78 -12.49 -7.20
N LEU A 5 8.91 -13.60 -7.91
CA LEU A 5 8.34 -14.92 -7.78
C LEU A 5 7.94 -15.30 -6.34
N ALA A 6 6.64 -15.57 -6.16
CA ALA A 6 6.08 -16.24 -5.00
C ALA A 6 6.72 -17.63 -4.87
N PHE A 7 7.24 -17.97 -3.70
CA PHE A 7 7.51 -19.36 -3.37
C PHE A 7 6.20 -20.14 -3.55
N ALA A 8 6.22 -21.22 -4.34
CA ALA A 8 5.05 -22.02 -4.65
C ALA A 8 4.48 -22.66 -3.37
N VAL A 9 3.48 -22.04 -2.75
CA VAL A 9 2.69 -22.66 -1.68
C VAL A 9 1.51 -23.36 -2.33
N SER A 10 1.74 -24.63 -2.70
CA SER A 10 0.83 -25.73 -3.10
C SER A 10 -0.41 -25.53 -3.99
N ASN A 11 -0.89 -24.32 -4.31
CA ASN A 11 -2.20 -24.10 -4.93
C ASN A 11 -2.19 -23.19 -6.19
N GLY A 12 -1.03 -22.93 -6.80
CA GLY A 12 -0.95 -22.36 -8.16
C GLY A 12 -1.22 -20.85 -8.34
N GLU A 13 -1.69 -20.13 -7.31
CA GLU A 13 -1.84 -18.67 -7.36
C GLU A 13 -0.58 -17.95 -6.87
N PRO A 14 0.02 -17.03 -7.65
CA PRO A 14 1.12 -16.20 -7.19
C PRO A 14 0.65 -15.25 -6.08
N GLN A 15 1.02 -15.53 -4.83
CA GLN A 15 0.85 -14.57 -3.74
C GLN A 15 1.99 -13.55 -3.75
N PHE A 16 1.66 -12.28 -4.03
CA PHE A 16 2.63 -11.19 -3.97
C PHE A 16 2.90 -10.83 -2.50
N LEU A 17 4.00 -11.34 -1.95
CA LEU A 17 4.47 -10.93 -0.63
C LEU A 17 5.18 -9.57 -0.75
N GLU A 18 4.81 -8.62 0.12
CA GLU A 18 5.53 -7.36 0.23
C GLU A 18 6.97 -7.64 0.67
N LYS A 19 7.96 -7.10 -0.06
CA LYS A 19 9.37 -7.28 0.28
C LYS A 19 9.61 -6.77 1.70
N ALA A 20 10.56 -7.35 2.43
CA ALA A 20 10.97 -6.73 3.68
C ALA A 20 11.69 -5.41 3.40
N ARG A 21 11.54 -4.40 4.28
CA ARG A 21 12.11 -3.05 4.06
C ARG A 21 13.63 -3.06 3.82
N HIS A 22 14.35 -4.02 4.40
CA HIS A 22 15.80 -4.15 4.23
C HIS A 22 16.19 -4.63 2.82
N GLU A 23 15.26 -5.23 2.07
CA GLU A 23 15.44 -5.68 0.68
C GLU A 23 15.00 -4.62 -0.35
N TYR A 24 14.56 -3.44 0.12
CA TYR A 24 14.06 -2.41 -0.78
C TYR A 24 15.17 -1.87 -1.66
N THR A 25 14.95 -1.99 -2.97
CA THR A 25 15.74 -1.28 -3.97
C THR A 25 15.50 0.23 -3.87
N HIS A 26 16.34 1.02 -4.54
CA HIS A 26 16.13 2.47 -4.61
C HIS A 26 14.75 2.84 -5.19
N GLU A 27 14.26 2.08 -6.17
CA GLU A 27 12.94 2.24 -6.76
C GLU A 27 11.82 1.92 -5.76
N ASP A 28 11.96 0.84 -4.99
CA ASP A 28 10.99 0.45 -3.95
C ASP A 28 10.88 1.56 -2.88
N LYS A 29 12.02 2.13 -2.45
CA LYS A 29 12.06 3.25 -1.50
C LYS A 29 11.37 4.49 -2.07
N LYS A 30 11.64 4.84 -3.34
CA LYS A 30 10.98 5.98 -4.01
C LYS A 30 9.47 5.78 -4.08
N LYS A 31 9.01 4.58 -4.44
CA LYS A 31 7.58 4.25 -4.50
C LYS A 31 6.92 4.34 -3.11
N ALA A 32 7.53 3.75 -2.08
CA ALA A 32 7.01 3.80 -0.71
C ALA A 32 6.90 5.25 -0.20
N ASN A 33 7.89 6.08 -0.52
CA ASN A 33 7.84 7.50 -0.16
C ASN A 33 6.65 8.22 -0.85
N LEU A 34 6.45 8.01 -2.15
CA LEU A 34 5.32 8.59 -2.87
C LEU A 34 3.96 8.10 -2.34
N ASP A 35 3.84 6.81 -2.01
CA ASP A 35 2.63 6.24 -1.41
C ASP A 35 2.35 6.86 -0.03
N ASN A 36 3.37 7.07 0.80
CA ASN A 36 3.21 7.76 2.09
C ASN A 36 2.79 9.22 1.92
N VAL A 37 3.35 9.95 0.96
CA VAL A 37 2.94 11.33 0.64
C VAL A 37 1.48 11.35 0.18
N ALA A 38 1.07 10.43 -0.68
CA ALA A 38 -0.32 10.33 -1.14
C ALA A 38 -1.28 10.02 0.03
N LYS A 39 -0.92 9.06 0.90
CA LYS A 39 -1.69 8.75 2.12
C LYS A 39 -1.84 9.97 3.01
N ASP A 40 -0.78 10.72 3.27
CA ASP A 40 -0.83 11.93 4.11
C ASP A 40 -1.77 13.00 3.54
N ILE A 41 -1.71 13.25 2.23
CA ILE A 41 -2.64 14.17 1.55
C ILE A 41 -4.09 13.68 1.70
N LEU A 42 -4.35 12.40 1.45
CA LEU A 42 -5.68 11.81 1.56
C LEU A 42 -6.20 11.90 3.00
N PHE A 43 -5.39 11.55 3.99
CA PHE A 43 -5.78 11.65 5.41
C PHE A 43 -6.07 13.09 5.82
N LYS A 44 -5.22 14.06 5.45
CA LYS A 44 -5.47 15.48 5.73
C LYS A 44 -6.75 16.01 5.08
N THR A 45 -7.07 15.49 3.89
CA THR A 45 -8.31 15.87 3.18
C THR A 45 -9.54 15.29 3.86
N LEU A 46 -9.43 14.07 4.41
CA LEU A 46 -10.52 13.32 5.01
C LEU A 46 -10.67 13.50 6.52
N ASP A 47 -9.72 14.18 7.19
CA ASP A 47 -9.70 14.41 8.64
C ASP A 47 -10.99 15.06 9.19
N LYS A 48 -11.72 15.78 8.34
CA LYS A 48 -13.00 16.41 8.69
C LYS A 48 -14.16 15.41 8.86
N ASP A 49 -14.06 14.21 8.28
CA ASP A 49 -15.10 13.18 8.32
C ASP A 49 -14.66 11.95 9.10
N LYS A 50 -14.95 11.95 10.41
CA LYS A 50 -14.57 10.88 11.36
C LYS A 50 -15.11 9.49 10.96
N ASN A 51 -16.24 9.44 10.25
CA ASN A 51 -16.80 8.19 9.78
C ASN A 51 -16.02 7.63 8.58
N MET A 52 -15.47 8.52 7.75
CA MET A 52 -14.65 8.14 6.60
C MET A 52 -13.29 7.60 7.05
N PHE A 53 -12.64 8.27 8.00
CA PHE A 53 -11.34 7.84 8.53
C PHE A 53 -11.36 6.39 9.06
N SER A 54 -12.41 6.02 9.78
CA SER A 54 -12.57 4.67 10.32
C SER A 54 -12.65 3.58 9.26
N LYS A 55 -13.15 3.90 8.06
CA LYS A 55 -13.27 2.97 6.91
C LYS A 55 -11.93 2.76 6.19
N ILE A 56 -11.10 3.79 6.14
CA ILE A 56 -9.88 3.79 5.33
C ILE A 56 -8.59 3.56 6.13
N LYS A 57 -8.61 3.67 7.47
CA LYS A 57 -7.41 3.50 8.32
C LYS A 57 -6.71 2.14 8.19
N ASN A 58 -7.43 1.12 7.72
CA ASN A 58 -6.91 -0.24 7.52
C ASN A 58 -6.47 -0.50 6.07
N CYS A 59 -6.54 0.49 5.18
CA CYS A 59 -6.13 0.35 3.79
C CYS A 59 -4.60 0.34 3.68
N PRO A 60 -4.00 -0.69 3.06
CA PRO A 60 -2.55 -0.84 3.02
C PRO A 60 -1.87 0.12 2.03
N THR A 61 -2.55 0.61 0.99
CA THR A 61 -1.99 1.56 0.01
C THR A 61 -2.84 2.81 -0.16
N ALA A 62 -2.26 3.90 -0.69
CA ALA A 62 -3.02 5.11 -1.03
C ALA A 62 -4.11 4.83 -2.08
N LYS A 63 -3.86 3.87 -2.98
CA LYS A 63 -4.83 3.41 -3.97
C LYS A 63 -6.05 2.76 -3.31
N ASP A 64 -5.84 1.87 -2.34
CA ASP A 64 -6.94 1.22 -1.61
C ASP A 64 -7.77 2.22 -0.80
N ILE A 65 -7.15 3.32 -0.35
CA ILE A 65 -7.88 4.44 0.24
C ILE A 65 -8.75 5.10 -0.84
N TRP A 66 -8.16 5.50 -1.97
CA TRP A 66 -8.84 6.18 -3.08
C TRP A 66 -10.05 5.41 -3.62
N GLU A 67 -9.96 4.09 -3.74
CA GLU A 67 -11.07 3.26 -4.24
C GLU A 67 -12.23 3.09 -3.24
N ARG A 68 -12.04 3.48 -1.98
CA ARG A 68 -13.04 3.38 -0.91
C ARG A 68 -13.65 4.71 -0.46
N ILE A 69 -13.12 5.83 -0.96
CA ILE A 69 -13.70 7.17 -0.78
C ILE A 69 -14.80 7.39 -1.82
#